data_AF-A0A962XVA1-F1
#
_entry.id   AF-A0A962XVA1-F1
#
_cell.length_a   1.000
_cell.length_b   1.000
_cell.length_c   1.000
_cell.angle_alpha   90.00
_cell.angle_beta   90.00
_cell.angle_gamma   90.00
#
_symmetry.space_group_name_H-M   'P 1'
#
loop_
_entity.id
_entity.type
_entity.pdbx_description
1 polymer ?
#
loop_
_entity_poly.entity_id
_entity_poly.type
_entity_poly.pdbx_seq_one_letter_code
_entity_poly.pdbx_strand_id
1 'polypeptide(L)'
;ASVLPRAHLKNAGIDFEPAYVESHDSVYRSVAKGLYSAGGGVERTLNSIDPEIRDQLRILWTTDGYTPHAFAASPNMPIGIVDRLQHAMATMHEDEQGRRLLDALRMKSIVPAHDSDWNDVRALGIQLLDELVRD
;
A
#
# COMPACT_ATOMS: atom_id res chain seq x y z
N ALA A 1 -2.04 7.36 -1.32
CA ALA A 1 -3.03 6.39 -0.79
C ALA A 1 -4.42 6.71 -1.34
N SER A 2 -4.86 6.03 -2.42
CA SER A 2 -6.15 6.33 -3.08
C SER A 2 -7.04 5.11 -3.30
N VAL A 3 -6.50 3.90 -3.31
CA VAL A 3 -7.26 2.69 -3.68
C VAL A 3 -8.30 2.32 -2.61
N LEU A 4 -7.87 2.14 -1.35
CA LEU A 4 -8.74 1.72 -0.26
C LEU A 4 -9.89 2.70 0.04
N PRO A 5 -9.64 4.03 0.13
CA PRO A 5 -10.74 4.97 0.37
C PRO A 5 -11.79 4.96 -0.74
N ARG A 6 -11.37 4.89 -2.01
CA ARG A 6 -12.30 4.84 -3.15
C ARG A 6 -13.11 3.55 -3.17
N ALA A 7 -12.47 2.41 -2.91
CA ALA A 7 -13.16 1.13 -2.82
C ALA A 7 -14.21 1.13 -1.69
N HIS A 8 -13.85 1.67 -0.52
CA HIS A 8 -14.78 1.80 0.60
C HIS A 8 -15.97 2.70 0.26
N LEU A 9 -15.72 3.91 -0.27
CA LEU A 9 -16.79 4.84 -0.65
C LEU A 9 -17.74 4.23 -1.70
N LYS A 10 -17.18 3.56 -2.72
CA LYS A 10 -17.97 2.86 -3.75
C LYS A 10 -18.83 1.75 -3.13
N ASN A 11 -18.26 0.91 -2.26
CA ASN A 11 -18.99 -0.17 -1.59
C ASN A 11 -20.06 0.36 -0.63
N ALA A 12 -19.87 1.55 -0.06
CA ALA A 12 -20.85 2.24 0.76
C ALA A 12 -21.92 2.99 -0.06
N GLY A 13 -21.84 3.00 -1.39
CA GLY A 13 -22.75 3.75 -2.25
C GLY A 13 -22.61 5.27 -2.12
N ILE A 14 -21.42 5.75 -1.74
CA ILE A 14 -21.12 7.17 -1.60
C ILE A 14 -20.43 7.65 -2.87
N ASP A 15 -21.12 8.52 -3.60
CA ASP A 15 -20.55 9.17 -4.79
C ASP A 15 -19.44 10.16 -4.39
N PHE A 16 -18.37 10.19 -5.19
CA PHE A 16 -17.27 11.11 -5.00
C PHE A 16 -16.61 11.44 -6.34
N GLU A 17 -16.01 12.63 -6.43
CA GLU A 17 -15.15 13.04 -7.54
C GLU A 17 -13.69 13.11 -7.04
N PRO A 18 -12.78 12.25 -7.53
CA PRO A 18 -11.41 12.24 -7.06
C PRO A 18 -10.60 13.39 -7.66
N ALA A 19 -9.96 14.19 -6.81
CA ALA A 19 -8.86 15.06 -7.20
C ALA A 19 -7.52 14.40 -6.84
N TYR A 20 -6.61 14.32 -7.81
CA TYR A 20 -5.27 13.79 -7.59
C TYR A 20 -4.29 14.94 -7.40
N VAL A 21 -3.47 14.84 -6.34
CA VAL A 21 -2.39 15.78 -6.03
C VAL A 21 -1.07 15.01 -5.93
N GLU A 22 0.04 15.71 -6.09
CA GLU A 22 1.36 15.10 -6.28
C GLU A 22 1.88 14.31 -5.07
N SER A 23 1.50 14.69 -3.84
CA SER A 23 2.06 14.10 -2.63
C SER A 23 1.06 13.98 -1.48
N HIS A 24 1.37 13.11 -0.50
CA HIS A 24 0.59 13.00 0.74
C HIS A 24 0.55 14.33 1.51
N ASP A 25 1.65 15.09 1.56
CA ASP A 25 1.69 16.41 2.21
C ASP A 25 0.75 17.40 1.52
N SER A 26 0.73 17.39 0.19
CA SER A 26 -0.20 18.20 -0.62
C SER A 26 -1.66 17.87 -0.35
N VAL A 27 -2.00 16.60 -0.07
CA VAL A 27 -3.36 16.20 0.33
C VAL A 27 -3.73 16.89 1.64
N TYR A 28 -2.92 16.73 2.70
CA TYR A 28 -3.23 17.23 4.03
C TYR A 28 -3.34 18.76 4.05
N ARG A 29 -2.41 19.46 3.41
CA ARG A 29 -2.42 20.94 3.33
C ARG A 29 -3.63 21.46 2.56
N SER A 30 -4.05 20.79 1.49
CA SER A 30 -5.22 21.22 0.72
C SER A 30 -6.51 21.08 1.52
N VAL A 31 -6.65 20.04 2.34
CA VAL A 31 -7.80 19.87 3.26
C VAL A 31 -7.76 20.91 4.38
N ALA A 32 -6.60 21.14 5.01
CA ALA A 32 -6.46 22.15 6.07
C ALA A 32 -6.79 23.57 5.56
N LYS A 33 -6.44 23.88 4.31
CA LYS A 33 -6.78 25.14 3.63
C LYS A 33 -8.23 25.23 3.16
N GLY A 34 -9.04 24.19 3.35
CA GLY A 34 -10.44 24.14 2.91
C GLY A 34 -10.63 24.04 1.39
N LEU A 35 -9.58 23.69 0.62
CA LEU A 35 -9.68 23.52 -0.83
C LEU A 35 -10.44 22.25 -1.21
N TYR A 36 -10.35 21.21 -0.36
CA TYR A 36 -11.10 19.96 -0.50
C TYR A 36 -11.71 19.58 0.85
N SER A 37 -12.89 18.95 0.82
CA SER A 37 -13.61 18.55 2.03
C SER A 37 -12.95 17.39 2.79
N ALA A 38 -12.22 16.51 2.08
CA ALA A 38 -11.54 15.36 2.66
C ALA A 38 -10.36 14.92 1.77
N GLY A 39 -9.47 14.09 2.33
CA GLY A 39 -8.30 13.58 1.63
C GLY A 39 -7.85 12.21 2.15
N GLY A 40 -7.27 11.39 1.26
CA GLY A 40 -6.74 10.07 1.60
C GLY A 40 -5.24 10.09 1.88
N GLY A 41 -4.80 9.35 2.90
CA GLY A 41 -3.40 9.30 3.30
C GLY A 41 -3.03 8.03 4.07
N VAL A 42 -1.79 7.97 4.55
CA VAL A 42 -1.31 6.90 5.44
C VAL A 42 -1.08 7.51 6.82
N GLU A 43 -1.45 6.83 7.91
CA GLU A 43 -1.31 7.38 9.27
C GLU A 43 0.13 7.81 9.57
N ARG A 44 1.12 7.03 9.14
CA ARG A 44 2.54 7.38 9.27
C ARG A 44 2.87 8.74 8.64
N THR A 45 2.32 9.04 7.45
CA THR A 45 2.60 10.31 6.77
C THR A 45 1.84 11.47 7.42
N LEU A 46 0.61 11.25 7.88
CA LEU A 46 -0.16 12.24 8.65
C LEU A 46 0.56 12.60 9.95
N ASN A 47 1.12 11.63 10.65
CA ASN A 47 1.84 11.86 11.90
C ASN A 47 3.18 12.57 11.70
N SER A 48 3.71 12.58 10.47
CA SER A 48 5.00 13.23 10.13
C SER A 48 4.89 14.65 9.59
N ILE A 49 3.68 15.18 9.34
CA ILE A 49 3.54 16.57 8.89
C ILE A 49 3.67 17.56 10.04
N ASP A 50 3.78 18.84 9.68
CA ASP A 50 3.76 19.95 10.62
C ASP A 50 2.57 19.84 11.60
N PRO A 51 2.81 19.82 12.93
CA PRO A 51 1.75 19.74 13.93
C PRO A 51 0.66 20.81 13.75
N GLU A 52 1.01 22.03 13.34
CA GLU A 52 0.03 23.10 13.13
C GLU A 52 -0.97 22.76 12.02
N ILE A 53 -0.54 22.03 10.99
CA ILE A 53 -1.43 21.54 9.93
C ILE A 53 -2.18 20.31 10.40
N ARG A 54 -1.50 19.37 11.06
CA ARG A 54 -2.11 18.12 11.53
C ARG A 54 -3.26 18.39 12.49
N ASP A 55 -3.10 19.34 13.40
CA ASP A 55 -4.08 19.63 14.45
C ASP A 55 -5.34 20.35 13.90
N GLN A 56 -5.32 20.81 12.65
CA GLN A 56 -6.50 21.28 11.90
C GLN A 56 -7.30 20.13 11.26
N LEU A 57 -6.76 18.92 11.26
CA LEU A 57 -7.33 17.75 10.60
C LEU A 57 -7.89 16.78 11.64
N ARG A 58 -8.91 16.02 11.23
CA ARG A 58 -9.42 14.89 12.01
C ARG A 58 -9.54 13.67 11.11
N ILE A 59 -9.28 12.49 11.68
CA ILE A 59 -9.47 11.23 10.98
C ILE A 59 -10.97 10.94 10.91
N LEU A 60 -11.52 10.82 9.69
CA LEU A 60 -12.92 10.46 9.47
C LEU A 60 -13.14 8.95 9.44
N TRP A 61 -12.13 8.22 8.94
CA TRP A 61 -12.16 6.78 8.78
C TRP A 61 -10.74 6.24 8.66
N THR A 62 -10.49 5.06 9.24
CA THR A 62 -9.25 4.31 9.13
C THR A 62 -9.57 2.96 8.50
N THR A 63 -8.75 2.54 7.53
CA THR A 63 -8.89 1.23 6.88
C THR A 63 -8.44 0.13 7.82
N ASP A 64 -9.02 -1.06 7.70
CA ASP A 64 -8.41 -2.26 8.29
C ASP A 64 -6.99 -2.46 7.76
N GLY A 65 -6.17 -3.20 8.49
CA GLY A 65 -4.86 -3.63 7.99
C GLY A 65 -5.03 -4.64 6.86
N TYR A 66 -4.29 -4.47 5.77
CA TYR A 66 -4.26 -5.41 4.65
C TYR A 66 -2.86 -5.97 4.45
N THR A 67 -2.77 -7.18 3.92
CA THR A 67 -1.52 -7.83 3.55
C THR A 67 -0.69 -6.90 2.65
N PRO A 68 0.59 -6.65 2.99
CA PRO A 68 1.41 -5.64 2.34
C PRO A 68 1.96 -6.14 0.98
N HIS A 69 3.00 -5.48 0.50
CA HIS A 69 3.62 -5.73 -0.81
C HIS A 69 4.11 -7.18 -0.97
N ALA A 70 3.81 -7.77 -2.12
CA ALA A 70 4.28 -9.09 -2.53
C ALA A 70 5.54 -9.01 -3.41
N PHE A 71 6.36 -10.03 -3.36
CA PHE A 71 7.20 -10.41 -4.50
C PHE A 71 6.45 -11.45 -5.31
N ALA A 72 6.22 -11.18 -6.59
CA ALA A 72 5.48 -12.06 -7.48
C ALA A 72 6.39 -12.61 -8.58
N ALA A 73 6.20 -13.88 -8.92
CA ALA A 73 6.88 -14.52 -10.05
C ALA A 73 5.88 -14.71 -11.21
N SER A 74 6.38 -14.66 -12.45
CA SER A 74 5.56 -14.98 -13.62
C SER A 74 5.15 -16.46 -13.60
N PRO A 75 3.89 -16.81 -13.97
CA PRO A 75 3.46 -18.20 -14.09
C PRO A 75 4.29 -19.05 -15.06
N ASN A 76 4.97 -18.41 -16.01
CA ASN A 76 5.80 -19.07 -17.02
C ASN A 76 7.25 -19.32 -16.55
N MET A 77 7.61 -18.89 -15.34
CA MET A 77 8.96 -19.09 -14.80
C MET A 77 9.09 -20.53 -14.27
N PRO A 78 10.19 -21.26 -14.59
CA PRO A 78 10.41 -22.59 -14.04
C PRO A 78 10.38 -22.59 -12.51
N ILE A 79 9.55 -23.45 -11.92
CA ILE A 79 9.32 -23.47 -10.46
C ILE A 79 10.62 -23.62 -9.66
N GLY A 80 11.56 -24.44 -10.13
CA GLY A 80 12.86 -24.59 -9.45
C GLY A 80 13.72 -23.32 -9.42
N ILE A 81 13.49 -22.35 -10.30
CA ILE A 81 14.13 -21.02 -10.21
C ILE A 81 13.44 -20.19 -9.12
N VAL A 82 12.11 -20.19 -9.11
CA VAL A 82 11.29 -19.49 -8.12
C VAL A 82 11.62 -19.98 -6.72
N ASP A 83 11.67 -21.29 -6.50
CA ASP A 83 11.99 -21.90 -5.20
C ASP A 83 13.38 -21.49 -4.69
N ARG A 84 14.39 -21.48 -5.58
CA ARG A 84 15.74 -21.05 -5.22
C ARG A 84 15.80 -19.57 -4.84
N LEU A 85 15.11 -18.72 -5.59
CA LEU A 85 15.02 -17.29 -5.28
C LEU A 85 14.27 -17.05 -3.97
N GLN A 86 13.13 -17.71 -3.77
CA GLN A 86 12.35 -17.61 -2.54
C GLN A 86 13.18 -18.04 -1.32
N HIS A 87 13.90 -19.16 -1.43
CA HIS A 87 14.78 -19.63 -0.37
C HIS A 87 15.89 -18.62 -0.07
N ALA A 88 16.60 -18.15 -1.11
CA ALA A 88 17.66 -17.17 -0.95
C ALA A 88 17.17 -15.86 -0.30
N MET A 89 15.98 -15.38 -0.70
CA MET A 89 15.36 -14.17 -0.13
C MET A 89 14.96 -14.39 1.34
N ALA A 90 14.37 -15.54 1.66
CA ALA A 90 13.94 -15.85 3.02
C ALA A 90 15.12 -15.97 4.00
N THR A 91 16.27 -16.48 3.54
CA THR A 91 17.46 -16.68 4.39
C THR A 91 18.46 -15.51 4.35
N MET A 92 18.17 -14.41 3.64
CA MET A 92 19.07 -13.23 3.57
C MET A 92 19.47 -12.69 4.95
N HIS A 93 18.59 -12.81 5.94
CA HIS A 93 18.85 -12.31 7.31
C HIS A 93 19.89 -13.13 8.08
N GLU A 94 20.20 -14.35 7.61
CA GLU A 94 21.19 -15.25 8.20
C GLU A 94 22.63 -14.91 7.77
N ASP A 95 22.79 -14.31 6.59
CA ASP A 95 24.07 -13.93 5.99
C ASP A 95 24.42 -12.44 6.22
N GLU A 96 25.72 -12.11 6.28
CA GLU A 96 26.19 -10.73 6.48
C GLU A 96 25.88 -9.81 5.30
N GLN A 97 26.09 -10.27 4.06
CA GLN A 97 25.79 -9.48 2.88
C GLN A 97 24.27 -9.28 2.74
N GLY A 98 23.49 -10.33 2.99
CA GLY A 98 22.03 -10.27 2.99
C GLY A 98 21.48 -9.27 4.02
N ARG A 99 22.00 -9.28 5.26
CA ARG A 99 21.64 -8.30 6.30
C ARG A 99 21.91 -6.85 5.87
N ARG A 100 23.07 -6.57 5.28
CA ARG A 100 23.40 -5.21 4.79
C ARG A 100 22.42 -4.72 3.72
N LEU A 101 21.98 -5.60 2.82
CA LEU A 101 20.97 -5.27 1.81
C LEU A 101 19.60 -5.01 2.43
N LEU A 102 19.18 -5.84 3.39
CA LEU A 102 17.94 -5.66 4.12
C LEU A 102 17.93 -4.35 4.92
N ASP A 103 19.03 -4.00 5.58
CA ASP A 103 19.18 -2.75 6.34
C ASP A 103 19.07 -1.51 5.45
N ALA A 104 19.68 -1.54 4.26
CA ALA A 104 19.57 -0.46 3.28
C ALA A 104 18.10 -0.21 2.84
N LEU A 105 17.29 -1.27 2.81
CA LEU A 105 15.86 -1.22 2.53
C LEU A 105 15.00 -0.99 3.77
N ARG A 106 15.60 -0.90 4.96
CA ARG A 106 14.93 -0.84 6.28
C ARG A 106 13.98 -2.03 6.52
N MET A 107 14.37 -3.20 6.02
CA MET A 107 13.65 -4.47 6.20
C MET A 107 14.40 -5.35 7.20
N LYS A 108 13.68 -6.12 8.02
CA LYS A 108 14.30 -7.09 8.95
C LYS A 108 14.54 -8.45 8.29
N SER A 109 13.56 -8.90 7.52
CA SER A 109 13.58 -10.17 6.81
C SER A 109 12.52 -10.15 5.70
N ILE A 110 12.61 -11.13 4.82
CA ILE A 110 11.57 -11.49 3.86
C ILE A 110 11.02 -12.83 4.31
N VAL A 111 9.69 -12.98 4.32
CA VAL A 111 9.03 -14.21 4.78
C VAL A 111 8.34 -14.91 3.60
N PRO A 112 8.23 -16.25 3.64
CA PRO A 112 7.39 -16.97 2.69
C PRO A 112 5.95 -16.47 2.77
N ALA A 113 5.27 -16.45 1.62
CA ALA A 113 3.87 -16.09 1.50
C ALA A 113 3.19 -17.01 0.48
N HIS A 114 1.87 -17.13 0.59
CA HIS A 114 1.02 -17.89 -0.32
C HIS A 114 0.06 -16.94 -1.04
N ASP A 115 -0.39 -17.34 -2.23
CA ASP A 115 -1.37 -16.56 -3.01
C ASP A 115 -2.64 -16.23 -2.19
N SER A 116 -3.05 -17.13 -1.30
CA SER A 116 -4.21 -16.94 -0.41
C SER A 116 -4.04 -15.81 0.60
N ASP A 117 -2.81 -15.39 0.91
CA ASP A 117 -2.54 -14.36 1.93
C ASP A 117 -3.07 -12.98 1.48
N TRP A 118 -3.30 -12.78 0.19
CA TRP A 118 -3.90 -11.57 -0.39
C TRP A 118 -5.41 -11.67 -0.62
N ASN A 119 -6.09 -12.69 -0.08
CA ASN A 119 -7.55 -12.80 -0.19
C ASN A 119 -8.29 -11.63 0.46
N ASP A 120 -7.72 -11.03 1.50
CA ASP A 120 -8.22 -9.81 2.14
C ASP A 120 -8.25 -8.62 1.16
N VAL A 121 -7.20 -8.46 0.35
CA VAL A 121 -7.12 -7.45 -0.70
C VAL A 121 -8.09 -7.77 -1.84
N ARG A 122 -8.19 -9.05 -2.26
CA ARG A 122 -9.15 -9.47 -3.31
C ARG A 122 -10.60 -9.19 -2.90
N ALA A 123 -10.93 -9.40 -1.63
CA ALA A 123 -12.27 -9.16 -1.08
C ALA A 123 -12.73 -7.70 -1.19
N LEU A 124 -11.81 -6.76 -1.37
CA LEU A 124 -12.14 -5.34 -1.59
C LEU A 124 -12.78 -5.08 -2.96
N GLY A 125 -12.71 -6.02 -3.90
CA GLY A 125 -13.30 -5.87 -5.23
C GLY A 125 -12.68 -4.70 -6.02
N ILE A 126 -11.38 -4.47 -5.86
CA ILE A 126 -10.68 -3.36 -6.53
C ILE A 126 -10.54 -3.70 -8.03
N GLN A 127 -11.38 -3.07 -8.84
CA GLN A 127 -11.41 -3.21 -10.31
C GLN A 127 -10.47 -2.23 -11.04
N LEU A 128 -9.48 -1.67 -10.34
CA LEU A 128 -8.66 -0.57 -10.86
C LEU A 128 -7.84 -0.94 -12.11
N LEU A 129 -7.54 -2.23 -12.27
CA LEU A 129 -6.74 -2.76 -13.38
C LEU A 129 -7.60 -3.40 -14.47
N ASP A 130 -8.92 -3.49 -14.30
CA ASP A 130 -9.82 -4.13 -15.27
C ASP A 130 -9.79 -3.43 -16.63
N GLU A 131 -9.39 -2.15 -16.68
CA GLU A 131 -9.19 -1.40 -17.92
C GLU A 131 -7.82 -1.65 -18.57
N LEU A 132 -6.82 -2.09 -17.81
CA LEU A 132 -5.45 -2.37 -18.27
C LEU A 132 -5.22 -3.83 -18.67
N VAL A 133 -6.17 -4.72 -18.32
CA VAL A 133 -6.12 -6.17 -18.60
C VAL A 133 -7.17 -6.56 -19.66
N ARG A 134 -7.84 -5.59 -20.30
CA ARG A 134 -8.66 -5.87 -21.49
C ARG A 134 -7.73 -6.11 -22.67
N ASP A 135 -7.69 -7.37 -23.13
CA ASP A 135 -7.12 -7.80 -24.41
C ASP A 135 -7.78 -7.08 -25.60
#